data_AF-A0A545UCQ7-F1
#
_entry.id   AF-A0A545UCQ7-F1
#
_cell.length_a   1.000
_cell.length_b   1.000
_cell.length_c   1.000
_cell.angle_alpha   90.00
_cell.angle_beta   90.00
_cell.angle_gamma   90.00
#
_symmetry.space_group_name_H-M   'P 1'
#
loop_
_entity.id
_entity.type
_entity.pdbx_description
1 polymer ?
#
loop_
_entity_poly.entity_id
_entity_poly.type
_entity_poly.pdbx_seq_one_letter_code
_entity_poly.pdbx_strand_id
1 'polypeptide(L)'
;MTIKLLCGLALAGLSIFAKGYTAKSQAPVEYTPGMDVLLYEISSENQNKLKLVDNISNVDGYDNQPSFTPDNKSVLYVSARKDNQTDIYEFQIQSKNTKQLTHTPESEYSPMMEKGNKQFTAVREGGEPYQSVHRYSYPAKGKKNTQSKWAVKSHTPIGYYAFNQDGIAAGWARWANSIYIFTPNSAQAIFAIGHALPSKPLLIPNSKQFSFVHRQANDELWIKSLDPVSRAVTPIAPVLDNNIDYAWTPDNRIISGKGSQLFIWSQAEQSWHLWADLSDSNIADVSRLAVSSDFKYIAVVAKIPK
;
A
#
# COMPACT_ATOMS: atom_id res chain seq x y z
N MET A 1 4.87 70.54 24.13
CA MET A 1 5.56 70.59 22.82
C MET A 1 6.78 69.70 22.91
N THR A 2 6.93 68.81 21.94
CA THR A 2 7.26 67.39 22.15
C THR A 2 8.76 67.09 22.11
N ILE A 3 9.24 66.33 23.10
CA ILE A 3 10.57 65.72 23.17
C ILE A 3 10.63 64.59 22.14
N LYS A 4 11.53 64.69 21.15
CA LYS A 4 11.87 63.58 20.26
C LYS A 4 13.11 62.85 20.78
N LEU A 5 12.90 61.67 21.34
CA LEU A 5 13.91 60.65 21.56
C LEU A 5 14.34 60.08 20.19
N LEU A 6 15.62 60.17 19.85
CA LEU A 6 16.24 59.33 18.83
C LEU A 6 17.08 58.27 19.56
N CYS A 7 16.54 57.06 19.70
CA CYS A 7 17.32 55.89 20.05
C CYS A 7 17.99 55.36 18.77
N GLY A 8 19.31 55.46 18.68
CA GLY A 8 20.10 54.73 17.69
C GLY A 8 20.18 53.26 18.08
N LEU A 9 19.55 52.38 17.30
CA LEU A 9 19.83 50.94 17.37
C LEU A 9 21.10 50.64 16.58
N ALA A 10 22.12 50.14 17.26
CA ALA A 10 23.27 49.50 16.64
C ALA A 10 22.85 48.15 16.05
N LEU A 11 22.93 48.00 14.73
CA LEU A 11 22.85 46.69 14.07
C LEU A 11 24.20 45.97 14.27
N ALA A 12 24.24 45.03 15.21
CA ALA A 12 25.28 44.02 15.24
C ALA A 12 24.97 42.99 14.14
N GLY A 13 25.78 42.95 13.09
CA GLY A 13 25.66 41.97 12.01
C GLY A 13 26.01 40.57 12.52
N LEU A 14 25.00 39.73 12.76
CA LEU A 14 25.19 38.28 12.90
C LEU A 14 25.33 37.67 11.49
N SER A 15 26.55 37.27 11.14
CA SER A 15 26.83 36.44 9.97
C SER A 15 26.37 35.01 10.27
N ILE A 16 25.14 34.65 9.90
CA ILE A 16 24.68 33.26 9.95
C ILE A 16 25.30 32.56 8.74
N PHE A 17 26.32 31.74 8.97
CA PHE A 17 26.77 30.76 7.99
C PHE A 17 25.69 29.70 7.84
N ALA A 18 24.85 29.83 6.81
CA ALA A 18 23.99 28.74 6.36
C ALA A 18 24.89 27.62 5.83
N LYS A 19 25.20 26.63 6.67
CA LYS A 19 25.65 25.32 6.18
C LYS A 19 24.50 24.77 5.33
N GLY A 20 24.67 24.85 4.02
CA GLY A 20 23.77 24.21 3.07
C GLY A 20 23.76 22.72 3.37
N TYR A 21 22.70 22.24 4.03
CA TYR A 21 22.34 20.84 3.99
C TYR A 21 21.80 20.61 2.58
N THR A 22 22.67 20.21 1.66
CA THR A 22 22.21 19.54 0.44
C THR A 22 21.52 18.27 0.90
N ALA A 23 20.20 18.24 0.81
CA ALA A 23 19.44 17.02 0.92
C ALA A 23 20.01 16.07 -0.14
N LYS A 24 20.77 15.05 0.29
CA LYS A 24 21.06 13.91 -0.58
C LYS A 24 19.69 13.39 -1.02
N SER A 25 19.40 13.43 -2.32
CA SER A 25 18.28 12.68 -2.86
C SER A 25 18.46 11.25 -2.38
N GLN A 26 17.55 10.76 -1.53
CA GLN A 26 17.53 9.35 -1.19
C GLN A 26 17.40 8.60 -2.51
N ALA A 27 18.25 7.58 -2.68
CA ALA A 27 18.29 6.77 -3.87
C ALA A 27 16.87 6.26 -4.23
N PRO A 28 16.58 6.00 -5.51
CA PRO A 28 15.38 5.26 -5.89
C PRO A 28 15.26 4.03 -4.99
N VAL A 29 14.03 3.65 -4.63
CA VAL A 29 13.84 2.36 -3.97
C VAL A 29 14.38 1.31 -4.93
N GLU A 30 15.41 0.58 -4.51
CA GLU A 30 15.86 -0.60 -5.23
C GLU A 30 14.67 -1.57 -5.25
N TYR A 31 14.02 -1.67 -6.41
CA TYR A 31 13.06 -2.72 -6.66
C TYR A 31 13.79 -4.03 -6.48
N THR A 32 13.14 -5.04 -5.90
CA THR A 32 13.65 -6.40 -5.91
C THR A 32 13.09 -7.08 -7.15
N PRO A 33 13.77 -7.05 -8.32
CA PRO A 33 13.37 -7.87 -9.45
C PRO A 33 13.38 -9.35 -9.06
N GLY A 34 12.48 -10.13 -9.68
CA GLY A 34 12.36 -11.57 -9.44
C GLY A 34 11.35 -11.95 -8.36
N MET A 35 10.36 -11.09 -8.10
CA MET A 35 9.16 -11.43 -7.36
C MET A 35 8.00 -11.59 -8.32
N ASP A 36 7.21 -12.64 -8.12
CA ASP A 36 6.03 -12.94 -8.92
C ASP A 36 4.76 -12.85 -8.03
N VAL A 37 3.63 -12.58 -8.66
CA VAL A 37 2.30 -12.61 -8.04
C VAL A 37 1.64 -13.94 -8.35
N LEU A 38 1.52 -14.77 -7.32
CA LEU A 38 0.88 -16.08 -7.37
C LEU A 38 -0.56 -15.98 -6.86
N LEU A 39 -1.50 -16.59 -7.56
CA LEU A 39 -2.89 -16.66 -7.15
C LEU A 39 -3.22 -18.05 -6.63
N TYR A 40 -3.73 -18.13 -5.40
CA TYR A 40 -4.19 -19.36 -4.79
C TYR A 40 -5.70 -19.32 -4.54
N GLU A 41 -6.34 -20.46 -4.69
CA GLU A 41 -7.70 -20.74 -4.24
C GLU A 41 -7.65 -21.32 -2.83
N ILE A 42 -8.50 -20.79 -1.94
CA ILE A 42 -8.69 -21.25 -0.58
C ILE A 42 -9.78 -22.34 -0.60
N SER A 43 -9.45 -23.54 -0.11
CA SER A 43 -10.43 -24.63 -0.08
C SER A 43 -11.62 -24.32 0.82
N SER A 44 -12.83 -24.58 0.32
CA SER A 44 -14.07 -24.44 1.08
C SER A 44 -14.24 -25.50 2.17
N GLU A 45 -13.57 -26.64 2.05
CA GLU A 45 -13.62 -27.74 3.02
C GLU A 45 -12.60 -27.53 4.14
N ASN A 46 -11.46 -26.95 3.82
CA ASN A 46 -10.38 -26.69 4.77
C ASN A 46 -9.62 -25.42 4.38
N GLN A 47 -9.89 -24.33 5.09
CA GLN A 47 -9.33 -23.00 4.80
C GLN A 47 -7.80 -22.94 4.92
N ASN A 48 -7.16 -23.92 5.54
CA ASN A 48 -5.70 -24.04 5.65
C ASN A 48 -5.07 -24.75 4.43
N LYS A 49 -5.88 -25.16 3.46
CA LYS A 49 -5.43 -25.79 2.20
C LYS A 49 -5.59 -24.81 1.04
N LEU A 50 -4.45 -24.45 0.46
CA LEU A 50 -4.35 -23.52 -0.66
C LEU A 50 -3.93 -24.28 -1.92
N LYS A 51 -4.61 -24.01 -3.02
CA LYS A 51 -4.30 -24.58 -4.33
C LYS A 51 -3.82 -23.49 -5.27
N LEU A 52 -2.63 -23.64 -5.84
CA LEU A 52 -2.13 -22.70 -6.85
C LEU A 52 -3.06 -22.73 -8.08
N VAL A 53 -3.61 -21.57 -8.43
CA VAL A 53 -4.46 -21.36 -9.60
C VAL A 53 -3.62 -20.96 -10.80
N ASP A 54 -2.73 -20.00 -10.59
CA ASP A 54 -1.86 -19.44 -11.63
C ASP A 54 -0.71 -18.60 -11.04
N ASN A 55 0.35 -18.42 -11.84
CA ASN A 55 1.30 -17.33 -11.66
C ASN A 55 0.88 -16.17 -12.57
N ILE A 56 0.19 -15.18 -12.01
CA ILE A 56 -0.52 -14.15 -12.79
C ILE A 56 0.41 -13.09 -13.37
N SER A 57 1.68 -13.09 -12.95
CA SER A 57 2.69 -12.13 -13.38
C SER A 57 3.98 -12.83 -13.83
N ASN A 58 3.89 -14.02 -14.45
CA ASN A 58 5.03 -14.78 -14.96
C ASN A 58 5.75 -14.08 -16.13
N VAL A 59 6.39 -12.96 -15.84
CA VAL A 59 7.17 -12.12 -16.74
C VAL A 59 8.39 -11.63 -15.96
N ASP A 60 9.49 -11.37 -16.66
CA ASP A 60 10.65 -10.75 -16.00
C ASP A 60 10.34 -9.30 -15.67
N GLY A 61 10.60 -8.91 -14.42
CA GLY A 61 10.31 -7.56 -13.98
C GLY A 61 10.12 -7.40 -12.48
N TYR A 62 9.54 -6.26 -12.13
CA TYR A 62 8.98 -5.99 -10.81
C TYR A 62 7.47 -6.17 -10.86
N ASP A 63 6.97 -7.20 -10.18
CA ASP A 63 5.54 -7.49 -10.08
C ASP A 63 5.09 -7.49 -8.62
N ASN A 64 4.05 -6.72 -8.29
CA ASN A 64 3.77 -6.43 -6.88
C ASN A 64 2.38 -5.86 -6.60
N GLN A 65 2.11 -5.61 -5.31
CA GLN A 65 1.01 -4.83 -4.77
C GLN A 65 -0.38 -5.26 -5.27
N PRO A 66 -0.71 -6.57 -5.18
CA PRO A 66 -2.00 -7.06 -5.65
C PRO A 66 -3.16 -6.49 -4.83
N SER A 67 -4.32 -6.36 -5.46
CA SER A 67 -5.60 -6.12 -4.78
C SER A 67 -6.76 -6.76 -5.54
N PHE A 68 -7.69 -7.35 -4.82
CA PHE A 68 -8.88 -7.92 -5.44
C PHE A 68 -9.88 -6.84 -5.83
N THR A 69 -10.58 -7.04 -6.94
CA THR A 69 -11.75 -6.23 -7.28
C THR A 69 -12.90 -6.51 -6.29
N PRO A 70 -13.77 -5.52 -6.00
CA PRO A 70 -14.92 -5.70 -5.11
C PRO A 70 -15.88 -6.86 -5.45
N ASP A 71 -15.89 -7.34 -6.70
CA ASP A 71 -16.69 -8.49 -7.12
C ASP A 71 -15.93 -9.83 -7.08
N ASN A 72 -14.68 -9.82 -6.61
CA ASN A 72 -13.76 -10.97 -6.53
C ASN A 72 -13.52 -11.70 -7.86
N LYS A 73 -13.75 -11.03 -9.00
CA LYS A 73 -13.56 -11.64 -10.33
C LYS A 73 -12.18 -11.39 -10.92
N SER A 74 -11.48 -10.39 -10.40
CA SER A 74 -10.15 -10.01 -10.89
C SER A 74 -9.21 -9.63 -9.75
N VAL A 75 -7.91 -9.66 -10.07
CA VAL A 75 -6.82 -9.11 -9.25
C VAL A 75 -6.18 -7.97 -10.03
N LEU A 76 -6.13 -6.78 -9.45
CA LEU A 76 -5.26 -5.70 -9.92
C LEU A 76 -3.87 -5.90 -9.36
N TYR A 77 -2.84 -5.59 -10.14
CA TYR A 77 -1.46 -5.65 -9.68
C TYR A 77 -0.58 -4.68 -10.49
N VAL A 78 0.61 -4.41 -9.96
CA VAL A 78 1.64 -3.62 -10.61
C VAL A 78 2.59 -4.56 -11.34
N SER A 79 3.01 -4.19 -12.55
CA SER A 79 4.00 -4.94 -13.33
C SER A 79 4.90 -3.95 -14.09
N ALA A 80 6.21 -4.06 -13.91
CA ALA A 80 7.21 -3.42 -14.76
C ALA A 80 7.73 -4.46 -15.75
N ARG A 81 7.33 -4.35 -17.01
CA ARG A 81 7.75 -5.29 -18.06
C ARG A 81 9.00 -4.75 -18.75
N LYS A 82 9.09 -4.88 -20.08
CA LYS A 82 10.32 -4.65 -20.85
C LYS A 82 10.91 -3.23 -20.77
N ASP A 83 10.12 -2.24 -20.37
CA ASP A 83 10.49 -0.82 -20.30
C ASP A 83 10.91 -0.36 -18.89
N ASN A 84 10.91 -1.25 -17.89
CA ASN A 84 11.19 -0.96 -16.48
C ASN A 84 10.28 0.11 -15.85
N GLN A 85 9.23 0.53 -16.55
CA GLN A 85 8.19 1.41 -16.04
C GLN A 85 7.03 0.55 -15.54
N THR A 86 6.48 0.89 -14.37
CA THR A 86 5.32 0.15 -13.87
C THR A 86 4.01 0.68 -14.44
N ASP A 87 3.19 -0.24 -14.93
CA ASP A 87 1.79 -0.01 -15.28
C ASP A 87 0.88 -0.88 -14.39
N ILE A 88 -0.41 -0.55 -14.38
CA ILE A 88 -1.45 -1.31 -13.69
C ILE A 88 -2.02 -2.38 -14.62
N TYR A 89 -2.02 -3.62 -14.14
CA TYR A 89 -2.58 -4.78 -14.80
C TYR A 89 -3.77 -5.35 -14.03
N GLU A 90 -4.66 -6.01 -14.77
CA GLU A 90 -5.79 -6.78 -14.24
C GLU A 90 -5.67 -8.23 -14.72
N PHE A 91 -5.64 -9.18 -13.79
CA PHE A 91 -5.83 -10.59 -14.08
C PHE A 91 -7.28 -10.99 -13.82
N GLN A 92 -7.95 -11.51 -14.84
CA GLN A 92 -9.33 -12.01 -14.73
C GLN A 92 -9.32 -13.49 -14.37
N ILE A 93 -9.83 -13.83 -13.19
CA ILE A 93 -9.63 -15.15 -12.57
C ILE A 93 -10.26 -16.27 -13.41
N GLN A 94 -11.53 -16.11 -13.82
CA GLN A 94 -12.27 -17.15 -14.53
C GLN A 94 -11.72 -17.41 -15.94
N SER A 95 -11.38 -16.35 -16.67
CA SER A 95 -10.89 -16.45 -18.06
C SER A 95 -9.39 -16.64 -18.16
N LYS A 96 -8.66 -16.56 -17.03
CA LYS A 96 -7.19 -16.57 -16.96
C LYS A 96 -6.54 -15.58 -17.93
N ASN A 97 -7.15 -14.40 -18.05
CA ASN A 97 -6.72 -13.40 -19.01
C ASN A 97 -6.18 -12.15 -18.32
N THR A 98 -4.98 -11.74 -18.71
CA THR A 98 -4.34 -10.52 -18.23
C THR A 98 -4.61 -9.35 -19.17
N LYS A 99 -4.92 -8.18 -18.61
CA LYS A 99 -5.10 -6.92 -19.33
C LYS A 99 -4.22 -5.85 -18.71
N GLN A 100 -3.63 -5.02 -19.57
CA GLN A 100 -2.99 -3.78 -19.14
C GLN A 100 -4.03 -2.68 -19.08
N LEU A 101 -4.23 -2.05 -17.91
CA LEU A 101 -5.24 -1.01 -17.71
C LEU A 101 -4.71 0.40 -17.95
N THR A 102 -3.42 0.62 -17.70
CA THR A 102 -2.76 1.93 -17.87
C THR A 102 -1.58 1.82 -18.82
N HIS A 103 -1.25 2.94 -19.44
CA HIS A 103 -0.01 3.14 -20.18
C HIS A 103 0.30 4.63 -20.15
N THR A 104 0.82 5.09 -19.02
CA THR A 104 1.14 6.52 -18.84
C THR A 104 2.63 6.77 -19.06
N PRO A 105 3.10 8.02 -19.09
CA PRO A 105 4.54 8.32 -19.12
C PRO A 105 5.27 8.08 -17.79
N GLU A 106 4.54 7.89 -16.69
CA GLU A 106 5.07 7.78 -15.34
C GLU A 106 4.74 6.43 -14.71
N SER A 107 5.50 6.00 -13.71
CA SER A 107 5.27 4.73 -13.03
C SER A 107 4.07 4.80 -12.09
N GLU A 108 3.30 3.72 -12.03
CA GLU A 108 2.08 3.62 -11.24
C GLU A 108 2.11 2.44 -10.26
N TYR A 109 1.47 2.61 -9.09
CA TYR A 109 1.58 1.69 -7.96
C TYR A 109 0.28 1.59 -7.16
N SER A 110 0.20 0.54 -6.32
CA SER A 110 -0.82 0.34 -5.30
C SER A 110 -2.25 0.45 -5.82
N PRO A 111 -2.59 -0.27 -6.91
CA PRO A 111 -3.90 -0.14 -7.50
C PRO A 111 -5.00 -0.61 -6.55
N MET A 112 -6.15 0.06 -6.59
CA MET A 112 -7.37 -0.35 -5.88
C MET A 112 -8.59 -0.08 -6.74
N MET A 113 -9.35 -1.13 -7.04
CA MET A 113 -10.63 -0.99 -7.74
C MET A 113 -11.67 -0.36 -6.83
N GLU A 114 -12.43 0.60 -7.36
CA GLU A 114 -13.51 1.26 -6.61
C GLU A 114 -14.81 0.44 -6.68
N LYS A 115 -15.71 0.71 -5.73
CA LYS A 115 -17.04 0.08 -5.71
C LYS A 115 -17.74 0.26 -7.07
N GLY A 116 -18.30 -0.83 -7.58
CA GLY A 116 -18.99 -0.85 -8.87
C GLY A 116 -18.09 -1.12 -10.09
N ASN A 117 -16.78 -1.30 -9.91
CA ASN A 117 -15.84 -1.74 -10.94
C ASN A 117 -15.78 -0.85 -12.20
N LYS A 118 -16.12 0.44 -12.07
CA LYS A 118 -16.09 1.42 -13.17
C LYS A 118 -14.86 2.31 -13.15
N GLN A 119 -14.16 2.35 -12.02
CA GLN A 119 -13.00 3.20 -11.78
C GLN A 119 -12.04 2.47 -10.85
N PHE A 120 -10.76 2.79 -10.96
CA PHE A 120 -9.75 2.35 -10.02
C PHE A 120 -8.84 3.52 -9.67
N THR A 121 -8.14 3.38 -8.57
CA THR A 121 -7.14 4.35 -8.12
C THR A 121 -5.76 3.71 -8.14
N ALA A 122 -4.73 4.53 -8.25
CA ALA A 122 -3.33 4.14 -8.12
C ALA A 122 -2.50 5.35 -7.65
N VAL A 123 -1.35 5.09 -7.02
CA VAL A 123 -0.30 6.10 -6.85
C VAL A 123 0.39 6.28 -8.20
N ARG A 124 0.60 7.52 -8.62
CA ARG A 124 1.41 7.87 -9.80
C ARG A 124 2.68 8.58 -9.35
N GLU A 125 3.84 8.11 -9.81
CA GLU A 125 5.15 8.68 -9.54
C GLU A 125 5.53 9.73 -10.58
N GLY A 126 5.14 10.97 -10.34
CA GLY A 126 5.52 12.12 -11.15
C GLY A 126 4.65 13.34 -10.87
N GLY A 127 5.13 14.50 -11.32
CA GLY A 127 4.51 15.79 -11.06
C GLY A 127 4.81 16.32 -9.65
N GLU A 128 4.00 17.30 -9.22
CA GLU A 128 4.13 17.96 -7.92
C GLU A 128 2.85 17.74 -7.08
N PRO A 129 2.90 16.94 -6.00
CA PRO A 129 4.07 16.24 -5.45
C PRO A 129 4.43 15.00 -6.29
N TYR A 130 5.68 14.56 -6.16
CA TYR A 130 6.23 13.39 -6.88
C TYR A 130 5.39 12.11 -6.73
N GLN A 131 4.63 11.94 -5.63
CA GLN A 131 3.70 10.84 -5.46
C GLN A 131 2.32 11.33 -5.07
N SER A 132 1.33 11.06 -5.92
CA SER A 132 -0.05 11.45 -5.69
C SER A 132 -1.00 10.30 -6.00
N VAL A 133 -2.16 10.27 -5.34
CA VAL A 133 -3.19 9.25 -5.59
C VAL A 133 -4.11 9.74 -6.70
N HIS A 134 -4.16 8.98 -7.78
CA HIS A 134 -4.94 9.25 -8.98
C HIS A 134 -6.08 8.26 -9.15
N ARG A 135 -7.11 8.68 -9.87
CA ARG A 135 -8.29 7.92 -10.25
C ARG A 135 -8.35 7.84 -11.77
N TYR A 136 -8.65 6.65 -12.26
CA TYR A 136 -8.75 6.28 -13.66
C TYR A 136 -10.14 5.69 -13.90
N SER A 137 -10.71 5.96 -15.07
CA SER A 137 -11.90 5.22 -15.53
C SER A 137 -11.50 3.82 -15.96
N TYR A 138 -12.36 2.82 -15.78
CA TYR A 138 -12.12 1.51 -16.36
C TYR A 138 -12.07 1.63 -17.89
N PRO A 139 -11.00 1.16 -18.56
CA PRO A 139 -10.83 1.39 -19.98
C PRO A 139 -11.81 0.55 -20.80
N ALA A 140 -12.25 1.11 -21.94
CA ALA A 140 -12.99 0.32 -22.93
C ALA A 140 -12.13 -0.85 -23.46
N LYS A 141 -12.78 -1.90 -23.96
CA LYS A 141 -12.08 -3.09 -24.47
C LYS A 141 -11.00 -2.72 -25.49
N GLY A 142 -9.77 -3.20 -25.25
CA GLY A 142 -8.62 -2.95 -26.12
C GLY A 142 -8.00 -1.55 -26.00
N LYS A 143 -8.47 -0.72 -25.06
CA LYS A 143 -7.89 0.59 -24.75
C LYS A 143 -7.13 0.52 -23.42
N LYS A 144 -6.25 1.50 -23.21
CA LYS A 144 -5.51 1.73 -21.97
C LYS A 144 -5.72 3.17 -21.55
N ASN A 145 -5.72 3.44 -20.26
CA ASN A 145 -5.76 4.81 -19.77
C ASN A 145 -4.38 5.45 -19.90
N THR A 146 -4.35 6.65 -20.46
CA THR A 146 -3.15 7.51 -20.55
C THR A 146 -3.30 8.78 -19.71
N GLN A 147 -4.47 8.98 -19.10
CA GLN A 147 -4.82 10.17 -18.31
C GLN A 147 -5.58 9.75 -17.06
N SER A 148 -5.50 10.61 -16.04
CA SER A 148 -6.08 10.41 -14.73
C SER A 148 -6.54 11.72 -14.11
N LYS A 149 -7.27 11.62 -13.00
CA LYS A 149 -7.61 12.78 -12.15
C LYS A 149 -7.20 12.48 -10.72
N TRP A 150 -6.88 13.51 -9.97
CA TRP A 150 -6.58 13.38 -8.55
C TRP A 150 -7.73 12.70 -7.77
N ALA A 151 -7.40 11.63 -7.04
CA ALA A 151 -8.30 10.96 -6.13
C ALA A 151 -8.23 11.55 -4.71
N VAL A 152 -7.03 11.93 -4.28
CA VAL A 152 -6.74 12.58 -3.00
C VAL A 152 -5.97 13.88 -3.28
N LYS A 153 -6.66 15.02 -3.26
CA LYS A 153 -6.06 16.33 -3.58
C LYS A 153 -5.12 16.78 -2.46
N SER A 154 -3.85 16.41 -2.50
CA SER A 154 -2.88 16.80 -1.46
C SER A 154 -1.47 16.99 -2.01
N HIS A 155 -0.72 17.94 -1.44
CA HIS A 155 0.72 18.08 -1.69
C HIS A 155 1.58 17.14 -0.83
N THR A 156 0.97 16.30 0.02
CA THR A 156 1.69 15.27 0.76
C THR A 156 2.05 14.13 -0.20
N PRO A 157 3.33 13.69 -0.27
CA PRO A 157 3.73 12.58 -1.13
C PRO A 157 3.25 11.24 -0.57
N ILE A 158 2.22 10.65 -1.18
CA ILE A 158 1.55 9.43 -0.68
C ILE A 158 2.05 8.21 -1.45
N GLY A 159 2.76 7.30 -0.76
CA GLY A 159 3.30 6.07 -1.36
C GLY A 159 2.34 4.89 -1.28
N TYR A 160 1.49 4.83 -0.25
CA TYR A 160 0.46 3.81 -0.08
C TYR A 160 -0.79 4.42 0.52
N TYR A 161 -1.95 3.84 0.23
CA TYR A 161 -3.22 4.33 0.77
C TYR A 161 -4.29 3.24 0.85
N ALA A 162 -5.33 3.52 1.62
CA ALA A 162 -6.63 2.88 1.50
C ALA A 162 -7.75 3.88 1.76
N PHE A 163 -8.92 3.62 1.17
CA PHE A 163 -10.16 4.36 1.41
C PHE A 163 -11.09 3.55 2.32
N ASN A 164 -11.87 4.26 3.14
CA ASN A 164 -13.02 3.68 3.82
C ASN A 164 -14.32 3.99 3.04
N GLN A 165 -15.45 3.53 3.59
CA GLN A 165 -16.76 3.62 2.95
C GLN A 165 -17.30 5.05 2.84
N ASP A 166 -16.78 5.98 3.66
CA ASP A 166 -17.14 7.40 3.62
C ASP A 166 -16.27 8.20 2.63
N GLY A 167 -15.32 7.55 1.97
CA GLY A 167 -14.35 8.18 1.07
C GLY A 167 -13.17 8.84 1.78
N ILE A 168 -13.05 8.71 3.10
CA ILE A 168 -11.85 9.12 3.83
C ILE A 168 -10.71 8.18 3.43
N ALA A 169 -9.51 8.73 3.22
CA ALA A 169 -8.31 7.96 2.97
C ALA A 169 -7.35 8.02 4.16
N ALA A 170 -6.70 6.90 4.47
CA ALA A 170 -5.44 6.89 5.20
C ALA A 170 -4.31 6.67 4.19
N GLY A 171 -3.28 7.52 4.23
CA GLY A 171 -2.12 7.43 3.33
C GLY A 171 -0.81 7.44 4.10
N TRP A 172 0.12 6.56 3.72
CA TRP A 172 1.49 6.58 4.18
C TRP A 172 2.32 7.55 3.35
N ALA A 173 2.94 8.52 4.00
CA ALA A 173 3.74 9.56 3.38
C ALA A 173 5.22 9.16 3.29
N ARG A 174 5.74 9.02 2.05
CA ARG A 174 7.00 8.32 1.75
C ARG A 174 8.24 8.92 2.40
N TRP A 175 8.28 10.25 2.51
CA TRP A 175 9.44 10.96 3.06
C TRP A 175 9.28 11.35 4.53
N ALA A 176 8.06 11.23 5.06
CA ALA A 176 7.77 11.55 6.45
C ALA A 176 7.68 10.31 7.35
N ASN A 177 7.65 9.10 6.77
CA ASN A 177 7.39 7.84 7.50
C ASN A 177 6.20 8.01 8.46
N SER A 178 5.09 8.50 7.94
CA SER A 178 3.94 8.96 8.74
C SER A 178 2.63 8.59 8.05
N ILE A 179 1.58 8.35 8.84
CA ILE A 179 0.21 8.24 8.33
C ILE A 179 -0.48 9.60 8.39
N TYR A 180 -1.13 9.95 7.28
CA TYR A 180 -2.01 11.09 7.15
C TYR A 180 -3.44 10.63 6.83
N ILE A 181 -4.42 11.38 7.30
CA ILE A 181 -5.83 11.24 6.98
C ILE A 181 -6.23 12.32 5.99
N PHE A 182 -6.99 11.94 4.97
CA PHE A 182 -7.51 12.84 3.94
C PHE A 182 -9.02 12.70 3.87
N THR A 183 -9.74 13.81 4.07
CA THR A 183 -11.19 13.82 3.99
C THR A 183 -11.66 14.11 2.56
N PRO A 184 -12.81 13.56 2.13
CA PRO A 184 -13.38 13.86 0.83
C PRO A 184 -13.50 15.37 0.60
N ASN A 185 -13.14 15.81 -0.62
CA ASN A 185 -13.24 17.21 -1.05
C ASN A 185 -12.40 18.23 -0.28
N SER A 186 -11.52 17.79 0.63
CA SER A 186 -10.56 18.65 1.31
C SER A 186 -9.18 18.55 0.66
N ALA A 187 -8.47 19.67 0.60
CA ALA A 187 -7.05 19.68 0.26
C ALA A 187 -6.13 19.47 1.48
N GLN A 188 -6.70 19.52 2.68
CA GLN A 188 -5.96 19.44 3.93
C GLN A 188 -5.55 17.99 4.22
N ALA A 189 -4.25 17.82 4.45
CA ALA A 189 -3.70 16.59 5.03
C ALA A 189 -3.73 16.69 6.55
N ILE A 190 -4.34 15.72 7.23
CA ILE A 190 -4.39 15.66 8.70
C ILE A 190 -3.34 14.67 9.16
N PHE A 191 -2.32 15.14 9.85
CA PHE A 191 -1.32 14.25 10.46
C PHE A 191 -2.00 13.34 11.51
N ALA A 192 -1.78 12.03 11.40
CA ALA A 192 -2.28 11.05 12.35
C ALA A 192 -1.16 10.56 13.27
N ILE A 193 -0.08 10.04 12.70
CA ILE A 193 1.02 9.45 13.49
C ILE A 193 2.32 9.37 12.67
N GLY A 194 3.45 9.52 13.36
CA GLY A 194 4.80 9.36 12.80
C GLY A 194 5.31 7.92 12.93
N HIS A 195 6.56 7.69 12.50
CA HIS A 195 7.26 6.39 12.59
C HIS A 195 6.50 5.19 11.98
N ALA A 196 5.61 5.45 11.02
CA ALA A 196 4.90 4.43 10.28
C ALA A 196 5.78 3.85 9.16
N LEU A 197 5.69 2.53 8.97
CA LEU A 197 6.53 1.79 8.04
C LEU A 197 5.96 1.88 6.61
N PRO A 198 6.78 1.66 5.56
CA PRO A 198 6.37 1.67 4.15
C PRO A 198 5.49 0.46 3.78
N SER A 199 4.37 0.29 4.47
CA SER A 199 3.36 -0.73 4.24
C SER A 199 2.02 -0.07 3.95
N LYS A 200 1.17 -0.78 3.20
CA LYS A 200 -0.14 -0.30 2.80
C LYS A 200 -1.06 -0.22 4.01
N PRO A 201 -1.62 0.97 4.35
CA PRO A 201 -2.73 1.01 5.28
C PRO A 201 -3.90 0.18 4.74
N LEU A 202 -4.56 -0.61 5.57
CA LEU A 202 -5.68 -1.45 5.16
C LEU A 202 -6.93 -1.12 5.94
N LEU A 203 -8.08 -1.03 5.27
CA LEU A 203 -9.38 -0.94 5.92
C LEU A 203 -9.62 -2.19 6.76
N ILE A 204 -9.92 -2.01 8.05
CA ILE A 204 -10.27 -3.12 8.93
C ILE A 204 -11.69 -3.58 8.56
N PRO A 205 -11.91 -4.88 8.25
CA PRO A 205 -13.20 -5.40 7.82
C PRO A 205 -14.34 -5.05 8.79
N ASN A 206 -15.53 -4.82 8.24
CA ASN A 206 -16.74 -4.48 9.00
C ASN A 206 -16.60 -3.22 9.88
N SER A 207 -15.65 -2.34 9.56
CA SER A 207 -15.42 -1.09 10.27
C SER A 207 -15.11 0.06 9.30
N LYS A 208 -14.93 1.26 9.86
CA LYS A 208 -14.44 2.46 9.16
C LYS A 208 -12.97 2.79 9.50
N GLN A 209 -12.34 1.95 10.32
CA GLN A 209 -10.98 2.15 10.82
C GLN A 209 -9.95 1.59 9.83
N PHE A 210 -8.76 2.17 9.86
CA PHE A 210 -7.62 1.64 9.13
C PHE A 210 -6.71 0.87 10.05
N SER A 211 -5.89 0.01 9.49
CA SER A 211 -4.74 -0.60 10.14
C SER A 211 -3.47 -0.19 9.41
N PHE A 212 -2.36 -0.14 10.12
CA PHE A 212 -1.05 0.20 9.56
C PHE A 212 0.07 -0.37 10.44
N VAL A 213 1.28 -0.46 9.90
CA VAL A 213 2.48 -0.87 10.66
C VAL A 213 3.17 0.35 11.24
N HIS A 214 3.49 0.28 12.54
CA HIS A 214 4.11 1.35 13.31
C HIS A 214 5.33 0.82 14.08
N ARG A 215 6.44 1.56 14.01
CA ARG A 215 7.63 1.32 14.85
C ARG A 215 7.46 2.05 16.16
N GLN A 216 7.45 1.30 17.25
CA GLN A 216 7.39 1.86 18.58
C GLN A 216 8.74 2.44 19.04
N ALA A 217 8.75 3.16 20.15
CA ALA A 217 9.96 3.76 20.72
C ALA A 217 11.00 2.72 21.19
N ASN A 218 10.56 1.49 21.48
CA ASN A 218 11.41 0.33 21.79
C ASN A 218 11.82 -0.48 20.55
N ASP A 219 11.67 0.10 19.35
CA ASP A 219 11.92 -0.50 18.03
C ASP A 219 11.01 -1.66 17.61
N GLU A 220 10.11 -2.12 18.48
CA GLU A 220 9.15 -3.16 18.12
C GLU A 220 8.20 -2.69 17.02
N LEU A 221 7.93 -3.59 16.08
CA LEU A 221 7.02 -3.37 14.97
C LEU A 221 5.64 -3.93 15.32
N TRP A 222 4.63 -3.09 15.20
CA TRP A 222 3.25 -3.44 15.54
C TRP A 222 2.28 -3.05 14.44
N ILE A 223 1.31 -3.92 14.17
CA ILE A 223 0.10 -3.59 13.44
C ILE A 223 -0.85 -2.89 14.43
N LYS A 224 -1.31 -1.69 14.09
CA LYS A 224 -2.20 -0.87 14.92
C LYS A 224 -3.42 -0.43 14.14
N SER A 225 -4.55 -0.24 14.82
CA SER A 225 -5.71 0.44 14.24
C SER A 225 -5.56 1.96 14.31
N LEU A 226 -6.27 2.66 13.43
CA LEU A 226 -6.46 4.10 13.41
C LEU A 226 -7.95 4.38 13.15
N ASP A 227 -8.60 5.03 14.10
CA ASP A 227 -9.90 5.66 13.88
C ASP A 227 -9.69 7.00 13.17
N PRO A 228 -10.17 7.18 11.93
CA PRO A 228 -9.92 8.40 11.16
C PRO A 228 -10.66 9.64 11.70
N VAL A 229 -11.63 9.48 12.58
CA VAL A 229 -12.41 10.58 13.16
C VAL A 229 -11.82 11.00 14.50
N SER A 230 -11.72 10.06 15.45
CA SER A 230 -11.18 10.36 16.79
C SER A 230 -9.65 10.46 16.79
N ARG A 231 -8.98 9.88 15.79
CA ARG A 231 -7.52 9.69 15.68
C ARG A 231 -6.96 8.76 16.75
N ALA A 232 -7.81 7.98 17.42
CA ALA A 232 -7.36 6.96 18.34
C ALA A 232 -6.54 5.90 17.60
N VAL A 233 -5.41 5.50 18.21
CA VAL A 233 -4.53 4.45 17.71
C VAL A 233 -4.43 3.35 18.75
N THR A 234 -4.76 2.12 18.35
CA THR A 234 -4.81 0.96 19.27
C THR A 234 -3.94 -0.18 18.73
N PRO A 235 -3.05 -0.78 19.54
CA PRO A 235 -2.30 -1.98 19.13
C PRO A 235 -3.22 -3.15 18.80
N ILE A 236 -2.89 -3.93 17.77
CA ILE A 236 -3.62 -5.14 17.39
C ILE A 236 -2.72 -6.37 17.55
N ALA A 237 -1.60 -6.41 16.84
CA ALA A 237 -0.70 -7.56 16.81
C ALA A 237 0.75 -7.12 16.59
N PRO A 238 1.75 -7.83 17.13
CA PRO A 238 3.14 -7.67 16.74
C PRO A 238 3.33 -8.13 15.29
N VAL A 239 4.25 -7.49 14.57
CA VAL A 239 4.62 -7.92 13.21
C VAL A 239 5.34 -9.27 13.25
N LEU A 240 4.98 -10.16 12.32
CA LEU A 240 5.60 -11.47 12.17
C LEU A 240 6.94 -11.35 11.43
N ASP A 241 8.04 -11.79 12.04
CA ASP A 241 9.36 -11.97 11.39
C ASP A 241 9.91 -10.74 10.64
N ASN A 242 9.52 -9.53 11.07
CA ASN A 242 9.79 -8.25 10.40
C ASN A 242 9.10 -8.07 9.03
N ASN A 243 8.22 -8.99 8.60
CA ASN A 243 7.41 -8.82 7.41
C ASN A 243 6.33 -7.75 7.67
N ILE A 244 6.57 -6.54 7.19
CA ILE A 244 5.66 -5.40 7.38
C ILE A 244 4.40 -5.47 6.50
N ASP A 245 4.24 -6.50 5.67
CA ASP A 245 3.04 -6.73 4.89
C ASP A 245 2.12 -7.77 5.55
N TYR A 246 0.82 -7.58 5.37
CA TYR A 246 -0.22 -8.40 5.98
C TYR A 246 -1.53 -8.18 5.22
N ALA A 247 -2.48 -9.10 5.41
CA ALA A 247 -3.82 -8.99 4.86
C ALA A 247 -4.87 -9.27 5.93
N TRP A 248 -6.03 -8.65 5.79
CA TRP A 248 -7.20 -8.98 6.60
C TRP A 248 -8.03 -10.06 5.93
N THR A 249 -8.51 -11.01 6.71
CA THR A 249 -9.60 -11.90 6.33
C THR A 249 -10.95 -11.21 6.55
N PRO A 250 -12.03 -11.61 5.85
CA PRO A 250 -13.36 -11.01 6.05
C PRO A 250 -13.91 -11.16 7.48
N ASP A 251 -13.42 -12.15 8.23
CA ASP A 251 -13.77 -12.42 9.63
C ASP A 251 -12.83 -11.77 10.65
N ASN A 252 -12.14 -10.69 10.27
CA ASN A 252 -11.29 -9.86 11.16
C ASN A 252 -10.08 -10.59 11.77
N ARG A 253 -9.48 -11.52 11.03
CA ARG A 253 -8.17 -12.09 11.36
C ARG A 253 -7.10 -11.49 10.45
N ILE A 254 -5.84 -11.54 10.89
CA ILE A 254 -4.70 -11.03 10.14
C ILE A 254 -3.87 -12.21 9.64
N ILE A 255 -3.53 -12.21 8.35
CA ILE A 255 -2.59 -13.15 7.75
C ILE A 255 -1.29 -12.41 7.40
N SER A 256 -0.14 -13.01 7.69
CA SER A 256 1.18 -12.55 7.25
C SER A 256 2.05 -13.72 6.82
N GLY A 257 3.11 -13.45 6.06
CA GLY A 257 4.01 -14.45 5.50
C GLY A 257 5.35 -14.51 6.22
N LYS A 258 5.93 -15.71 6.30
CA LYS A 258 7.29 -15.95 6.77
C LYS A 258 7.92 -17.07 5.93
N GLY A 259 8.94 -16.75 5.12
CA GLY A 259 9.49 -17.71 4.16
C GLY A 259 8.40 -18.19 3.21
N SER A 260 8.23 -19.50 3.05
CA SER A 260 7.17 -20.14 2.24
C SER A 260 5.84 -20.36 2.99
N GLN A 261 5.73 -19.90 4.24
CA GLN A 261 4.59 -20.20 5.10
C GLN A 261 3.73 -18.96 5.37
N LEU A 262 2.44 -19.18 5.53
CA LEU A 262 1.47 -18.17 5.93
C LEU A 262 0.99 -18.44 7.35
N PHE A 263 0.93 -17.39 8.16
CA PHE A 263 0.50 -17.45 9.55
C PHE A 263 -0.72 -16.57 9.75
N ILE A 264 -1.56 -16.95 10.71
CA ILE A 264 -2.74 -16.20 11.13
C ILE A 264 -2.63 -15.78 12.59
N TRP A 265 -2.99 -14.53 12.90
CA TRP A 265 -3.00 -14.00 14.26
C TRP A 265 -4.27 -14.42 15.00
N SER A 266 -4.10 -15.01 16.20
CA SER A 266 -5.18 -15.28 17.14
C SER A 266 -5.26 -14.18 18.19
N GLN A 267 -6.35 -13.42 18.19
CA GLN A 267 -6.58 -12.41 19.23
C GLN A 267 -6.84 -13.03 20.61
N ALA A 268 -7.41 -14.24 20.67
CA ALA A 268 -7.69 -14.91 21.93
C ALA A 268 -6.39 -15.40 22.60
N GLU A 269 -5.46 -15.93 21.82
CA GLU A 269 -4.21 -16.50 22.31
C GLU A 269 -3.04 -15.50 22.30
N GLN A 270 -3.24 -14.33 21.68
CA GLN A 270 -2.20 -13.32 21.49
C GLN A 270 -0.95 -13.90 20.83
N SER A 271 -1.14 -14.77 19.82
CA SER A 271 -0.02 -15.42 19.14
C SER A 271 -0.31 -15.71 17.66
N TRP A 272 0.77 -15.92 16.90
CA TRP A 272 0.73 -16.30 15.49
C TRP A 272 0.75 -17.82 15.35
N HIS A 273 -0.15 -18.36 14.53
CA HIS A 273 -0.23 -19.80 14.24
C HIS A 273 -0.02 -20.05 12.76
N LEU A 274 0.64 -21.17 12.43
CA LEU A 274 0.75 -21.62 11.05
C LEU A 274 -0.65 -21.82 10.47
N TRP A 275 -0.94 -21.14 9.37
CA TRP A 275 -2.21 -21.24 8.66
C TRP A 275 -2.09 -22.11 7.41
N ALA A 276 -1.12 -21.83 6.55
CA ALA A 276 -0.89 -22.61 5.34
C ALA A 276 0.60 -22.69 5.02
N ASP A 277 0.99 -23.77 4.33
CA ASP A 277 2.35 -23.99 3.86
C ASP A 277 2.33 -24.00 2.32
N LEU A 278 3.14 -23.13 1.71
CA LEU A 278 3.24 -22.98 0.25
C LEU A 278 4.54 -23.57 -0.30
N SER A 279 5.28 -24.37 0.48
CA SER A 279 6.58 -24.92 0.08
C SER A 279 6.50 -25.76 -1.21
N ASP A 280 5.37 -26.41 -1.49
CA ASP A 280 5.12 -27.16 -2.71
C ASP A 280 5.07 -26.28 -3.98
N SER A 281 5.02 -24.96 -3.83
CA SER A 281 4.96 -23.99 -4.94
C SER A 281 6.33 -23.40 -5.33
N ASN A 282 7.43 -23.99 -4.84
CA ASN A 282 8.79 -23.47 -5.09
C ASN A 282 8.95 -21.98 -4.69
N ILE A 283 8.30 -21.57 -3.60
CA ILE A 283 8.43 -20.22 -3.06
C ILE A 283 9.60 -20.17 -2.09
N ALA A 284 10.51 -19.21 -2.27
CA ALA A 284 11.57 -18.96 -1.31
C ALA A 284 11.13 -18.04 -0.17
N ASP A 285 10.42 -16.96 -0.49
CA ASP A 285 10.02 -15.96 0.50
C ASP A 285 8.75 -15.19 0.08
N VAL A 286 7.79 -15.11 0.99
CA VAL A 286 6.54 -14.36 0.85
C VAL A 286 6.75 -12.94 1.34
N SER A 287 6.61 -11.98 0.44
CA SER A 287 6.82 -10.55 0.73
C SER A 287 5.54 -9.76 0.93
N ARG A 288 4.44 -10.12 0.26
CA ARG A 288 3.14 -9.41 0.35
C ARG A 288 1.96 -10.32 0.10
N LEU A 289 0.80 -9.91 0.61
CA LEU A 289 -0.43 -10.68 0.52
C LEU A 289 -1.64 -9.79 0.21
N ALA A 290 -2.61 -10.33 -0.50
CA ALA A 290 -3.96 -9.78 -0.58
C ALA A 290 -4.98 -10.92 -0.52
N VAL A 291 -6.12 -10.67 0.14
CA VAL A 291 -7.17 -11.69 0.33
C VAL A 291 -8.47 -11.18 -0.30
N SER A 292 -9.19 -12.05 -1.01
CA SER A 292 -10.48 -11.71 -1.61
C SER A 292 -11.55 -11.53 -0.54
N SER A 293 -12.54 -10.65 -0.79
CA SER A 293 -13.54 -10.31 0.22
C SER A 293 -14.53 -11.44 0.52
N ASP A 294 -14.61 -12.43 -0.37
CA ASP A 294 -15.38 -13.67 -0.19
C ASP A 294 -14.54 -14.82 0.39
N PHE A 295 -13.27 -14.56 0.73
CA PHE A 295 -12.32 -15.51 1.29
C PHE A 295 -12.10 -16.77 0.44
N LYS A 296 -12.25 -16.67 -0.89
CA LYS A 296 -11.99 -17.76 -1.84
C LYS A 296 -10.60 -17.72 -2.45
N TYR A 297 -9.94 -16.56 -2.44
CA TYR A 297 -8.64 -16.40 -3.07
C TYR A 297 -7.68 -15.61 -2.20
N ILE A 298 -6.40 -15.94 -2.35
CA ILE A 298 -5.29 -15.17 -1.81
C ILE A 298 -4.26 -14.95 -2.92
N ALA A 299 -3.84 -13.71 -3.12
CA ALA A 299 -2.73 -13.36 -3.97
C ALA A 299 -1.48 -13.18 -3.11
N VAL A 300 -0.38 -13.82 -3.51
CA VAL A 300 0.87 -13.89 -2.77
C VAL A 300 1.98 -13.34 -3.66
N VAL A 301 2.71 -12.33 -3.18
CA VAL A 301 3.90 -11.83 -3.87
C VAL A 301 5.11 -12.53 -3.28
N ALA A 302 5.82 -13.31 -4.08
CA ALA A 302 6.85 -14.20 -3.60
C ALA A 302 8.07 -14.26 -4.51
N LYS A 303 9.23 -14.53 -3.92
CA LYS A 303 10.44 -14.86 -4.67
C LYS A 303 10.36 -16.29 -5.15
N ILE A 304 10.48 -16.51 -6.46
CA ILE A 304 10.54 -17.84 -7.06
C ILE A 304 11.99 -18.07 -7.55
N PRO A 305 12.69 -19.11 -7.05
CA PRO A 305 13.97 -19.52 -7.61
C PRO A 305 13.78 -19.89 -9.08
N LYS A 306 14.47 -19.17 -9.98
CA LYS A 306 14.52 -19.44 -11.42
C LYS A 306 15.70 -20.35 -11.76
#